data_AF-A0A9Q3BNV0-F1
#
_entry.id   AF-A0A9Q3BNV0-F1
#
_cell.length_a   1.000
_cell.length_b   1.000
_cell.length_c   1.000
_cell.angle_alpha   90.00
_cell.angle_beta   90.00
_cell.angle_gamma   90.00
#
_symmetry.space_group_name_H-M   'P 1'
#
loop_
_entity.id
_entity.type
_entity.pdbx_description
1 polymer ?
#
loop_
_entity_poly.entity_id
_entity_poly.type
_entity_poly.pdbx_seq_one_letter_code
_entity_poly.pdbx_strand_id
1 'polypeptide(L)'
;MAVNHSSGHQSMMIWGAICGPIQYELIIIPLGQRRVLDFINNLYKRGLFPFMGELVEVSVAANGEGLTLMEDSAPIHTGLSSQQWCQNNQINKFTWPPNSPDLNPIENLWFKMNYVFTNLFNPKMMDELSEAIHIIWDTIPFDHLGALLASMSARMLMFLDKNGAPTQWQELYFNITQVFISF
;
A
#
# COMPACT_ATOMS: atom_id res chain seq x y z
N MET A 1 -13.33 20.72 -33.76
CA MET A 1 -14.56 20.24 -33.09
C MET A 1 -14.20 18.93 -32.41
N ALA A 2 -13.78 18.98 -31.14
CA ALA A 2 -13.42 17.80 -30.38
C ALA A 2 -14.56 17.54 -29.40
N VAL A 3 -15.26 16.43 -29.59
CA VAL A 3 -16.29 15.97 -28.67
C VAL A 3 -15.56 15.34 -27.48
N ASN A 4 -15.48 16.08 -26.38
CA ASN A 4 -15.08 15.50 -25.10
C ASN A 4 -16.25 14.68 -24.57
N HIS A 5 -16.19 13.36 -24.74
CA HIS A 5 -16.98 12.44 -23.92
C HIS A 5 -16.25 12.24 -22.58
N SER A 6 -16.45 13.15 -21.64
CA SER A 6 -16.22 12.83 -20.23
C SER A 6 -17.40 11.97 -19.77
N SER A 7 -17.20 10.66 -19.68
CA SER A 7 -18.16 9.80 -19.00
C SER A 7 -18.39 10.35 -17.60
N GLY A 8 -19.64 10.52 -17.16
CA GLY A 8 -20.00 11.07 -15.84
C GLY A 8 -19.59 10.20 -14.64
N HIS A 9 -18.58 9.35 -14.77
CA HIS A 9 -18.02 8.54 -13.70
C HIS A 9 -17.18 9.42 -12.78
N GLN A 10 -17.66 9.57 -11.55
CA GLN A 10 -16.86 10.08 -10.45
C GLN A 10 -15.86 9.01 -10.04
N SER A 11 -14.60 9.37 -9.84
CA SER A 11 -13.55 8.47 -9.34
C SER A 11 -12.89 9.09 -8.12
N MET A 12 -12.58 8.24 -7.15
CA MET A 12 -11.87 8.58 -5.92
C MET A 12 -10.53 7.86 -5.94
N MET A 13 -9.47 8.57 -5.59
CA MET A 13 -8.14 7.98 -5.42
C MET A 13 -7.92 7.83 -3.92
N ILE A 14 -7.58 6.61 -3.50
CA ILE A 14 -7.38 6.27 -2.09
C ILE A 14 -5.95 5.79 -1.91
N TRP A 15 -5.48 5.84 -0.68
CA TRP A 15 -4.20 5.26 -0.28
C TRP A 15 -4.38 4.55 1.04
N GLY A 16 -3.77 3.39 1.17
CA GLY A 16 -3.76 2.63 2.41
C GLY A 16 -2.38 2.07 2.71
N ALA A 17 -2.18 1.73 3.97
CA ALA A 17 -1.00 1.03 4.44
C ALA A 17 -1.40 -0.12 5.35
N ILE A 18 -0.69 -1.24 5.23
CA ILE A 18 -0.80 -2.38 6.15
C ILE A 18 0.60 -2.79 6.63
N CYS A 19 0.68 -3.26 7.87
CA CYS A 19 1.90 -3.76 8.48
C CYS A 19 1.58 -4.93 9.40
N GLY A 20 2.00 -6.14 9.03
CA GLY A 20 1.48 -7.32 9.69
C GLY A 20 -0.05 -7.36 9.62
N PRO A 21 -0.73 -7.65 10.75
CA PRO A 21 -2.18 -7.66 10.82
C PRO A 21 -2.78 -6.28 11.18
N ILE A 22 -1.98 -5.21 11.12
CA ILE A 22 -2.38 -3.84 11.42
C ILE A 22 -2.59 -3.13 10.09
N GLN A 23 -3.67 -2.36 9.99
CA GLN A 23 -3.91 -1.43 8.89
C GLN A 23 -3.90 0.00 9.42
N TYR A 24 -3.39 0.93 8.62
CA TYR A 24 -3.45 2.36 8.92
C TYR A 24 -4.77 2.95 8.43
N GLU A 25 -5.06 4.19 8.83
CA GLU A 25 -6.19 4.96 8.29
C GLU A 25 -6.08 5.08 6.76
N LEU A 26 -7.21 4.88 6.07
CA LEU A 26 -7.30 5.07 4.64
C LEU A 26 -7.32 6.57 4.30
N ILE A 27 -6.45 7.01 3.40
CA ILE A 27 -6.33 8.42 3.00
C ILE A 27 -6.98 8.61 1.64
N ILE A 28 -7.96 9.50 1.54
CA ILE A 28 -8.51 9.95 0.27
C ILE A 28 -7.64 11.06 -0.30
N ILE A 29 -7.11 10.87 -1.51
CA ILE A 29 -6.30 11.86 -2.20
C ILE A 29 -7.24 12.86 -2.90
N PRO A 30 -7.17 14.17 -2.58
CA PRO A 30 -8.05 15.15 -3.19
C PRO A 30 -7.89 15.21 -4.72
N LEU A 31 -9.00 15.51 -5.42
CA LEU A 31 -8.99 15.67 -6.87
C LEU A 31 -7.96 16.73 -7.30
N GLY A 32 -7.19 16.40 -8.34
CA GLY A 32 -6.14 17.27 -8.88
C GLY A 32 -4.80 17.24 -8.12
N GLN A 33 -4.73 16.58 -6.96
CA GLN A 33 -3.50 16.46 -6.15
C GLN A 33 -2.69 15.21 -6.51
N ARG A 34 -2.30 15.10 -7.79
CA ARG A 34 -1.59 13.93 -8.35
C ARG A 34 -0.11 14.19 -8.66
N ARG A 35 0.47 15.30 -8.19
CA ARG A 35 1.89 15.62 -8.44
C ARG A 35 2.77 15.07 -7.32
N VAL A 36 4.08 14.97 -7.58
CA VAL A 36 5.04 14.37 -6.63
C VAL A 36 5.05 15.06 -5.27
N LEU A 37 4.87 16.39 -5.20
CA LEU A 37 4.82 17.12 -3.93
C LEU A 37 3.53 16.85 -3.17
N ASP A 38 2.41 16.73 -3.88
CA ASP A 38 1.12 16.40 -3.28
C ASP A 38 1.20 15.00 -2.65
N PHE A 39 1.82 14.07 -3.38
CA PHE A 39 2.09 12.71 -2.90
C PHE A 39 3.01 12.70 -1.66
N ILE A 40 4.16 13.39 -1.69
CA ILE A 40 5.04 13.45 -0.51
C ILE A 40 4.31 14.05 0.71
N ASN A 41 3.50 15.08 0.51
CA ASN A 41 2.80 15.72 1.62
C ASN A 41 1.64 14.88 2.14
N ASN A 42 0.82 14.30 1.26
CA ASN A 42 -0.38 13.58 1.65
C ASN A 42 -0.11 12.14 2.07
N LEU A 43 0.81 11.44 1.39
CA LEU A 43 1.06 10.03 1.65
C LEU A 43 2.23 9.87 2.59
N TYR A 44 3.40 10.40 2.22
CA TYR A 44 4.60 10.17 3.02
C TYR A 44 4.56 10.89 4.36
N LYS A 45 4.27 12.19 4.39
CA LYS A 45 4.30 12.96 5.64
C LYS A 45 3.07 12.73 6.53
N ARG A 46 1.88 12.59 5.96
CA ARG A 46 0.63 12.47 6.74
C ARG A 46 0.22 11.01 7.00
N GLY A 47 0.55 10.09 6.10
CA GLY A 47 0.19 8.68 6.23
C GLY A 47 1.34 7.83 6.73
N LEU A 48 2.36 7.67 5.88
CA LEU A 48 3.44 6.73 6.09
C LEU A 48 4.28 7.04 7.32
N PHE A 49 4.74 8.29 7.48
CA PHE A 49 5.67 8.64 8.55
C PHE A 49 5.08 8.44 9.95
N PRO A 50 3.85 8.91 10.24
CA PRO A 50 3.19 8.62 11.50
C PRO A 50 2.99 7.11 11.71
N PHE A 51 2.49 6.39 10.69
CA PHE A 51 2.24 4.96 10.80
C PHE A 51 3.50 4.16 11.13
N MET A 52 4.60 4.43 10.43
CA MET A 52 5.89 3.80 10.72
C MET A 52 6.41 4.18 12.11
N GLY A 53 6.22 5.43 12.52
CA GLY A 53 6.61 5.92 13.85
C GLY A 53 5.90 5.20 14.99
N GLU A 54 4.63 4.84 14.82
CA GLU A 54 3.85 4.09 15.80
C GLU A 54 4.31 2.63 15.94
N LEU A 55 4.87 2.05 14.87
CA LEU A 55 5.19 0.62 14.79
C LEU A 55 6.66 0.29 14.95
N VAL A 56 7.57 1.25 14.76
CA VAL A 56 9.02 0.96 14.71
C VAL A 56 9.54 0.39 16.03
N GLU A 57 9.11 0.93 17.17
CA GLU A 57 9.52 0.42 18.49
C GLU A 57 8.96 -0.99 18.74
N VAL A 58 7.72 -1.24 18.32
CA VAL A 58 7.07 -2.56 18.44
C VAL A 58 7.81 -3.59 17.59
N SER A 59 8.17 -3.24 16.36
CA SER A 59 8.95 -4.10 15.45
C SER A 59 10.31 -4.44 16.04
N VAL A 60 11.05 -3.44 16.55
CA VAL A 60 12.37 -3.64 17.16
C VAL A 60 12.26 -4.49 18.42
N ALA A 61 11.25 -4.27 19.27
CA ALA A 61 11.05 -5.06 20.48
C ALA A 61 10.70 -6.53 20.19
N ALA A 62 9.91 -6.79 19.14
CA ALA A 62 9.47 -8.14 18.79
C ALA A 62 10.53 -8.95 18.04
N ASN A 63 11.24 -8.31 17.10
CA ASN A 63 12.08 -9.00 16.11
C ASN A 63 13.54 -8.53 16.09
N GLY A 64 13.89 -7.49 16.85
CA GLY A 64 15.22 -6.86 16.81
C GLY A 64 15.48 -6.02 15.56
N GLU A 65 14.46 -5.81 14.72
CA GLU A 65 14.58 -5.18 13.40
C GLU A 65 13.62 -3.99 13.25
N GLY A 66 14.08 -2.97 12.52
CA GLY A 66 13.25 -1.84 12.13
C GLY A 66 12.26 -2.18 11.02
N LEU A 67 11.51 -1.16 10.58
CA LEU A 67 10.52 -1.31 9.52
C LEU A 67 11.13 -1.13 8.13
N THR A 68 10.58 -1.87 7.16
CA THR A 68 10.90 -1.78 5.73
C THR A 68 9.65 -1.40 4.94
N LEU A 69 9.74 -0.30 4.20
CA LEU A 69 8.70 0.15 3.29
C LEU A 69 8.66 -0.71 2.02
N MET A 70 7.48 -1.21 1.70
CA MET A 70 7.14 -1.99 0.50
C MET A 70 6.12 -1.20 -0.32
N GLU A 71 6.53 -0.65 -1.46
CA GLU A 71 5.67 0.15 -2.35
C GLU A 71 5.93 -0.23 -3.80
N ASP A 72 4.94 -0.15 -4.67
CA ASP A 72 5.09 -0.57 -6.07
C ASP A 72 6.16 0.27 -6.83
N SER A 73 6.49 -0.19 -8.04
CA SER A 73 7.49 0.49 -8.87
C SER A 73 6.92 1.70 -9.64
N ALA A 74 5.77 2.28 -9.24
CA ALA A 74 5.21 3.39 -9.99
C ALA A 74 6.16 4.60 -10.01
N PRO A 75 6.12 5.43 -11.08
CA PRO A 75 7.08 6.53 -11.24
C PRO A 75 7.11 7.52 -10.07
N ILE A 76 6.00 7.65 -9.35
CA ILE A 76 5.91 8.56 -8.20
C ILE A 76 6.71 8.06 -6.98
N HIS A 77 6.83 6.75 -6.82
CA HIS A 77 7.58 6.08 -5.74
C HIS A 77 9.08 5.98 -6.05
N THR A 78 9.39 5.73 -7.31
CA THR A 78 10.77 5.57 -7.81
C THR A 78 11.45 6.89 -8.16
N GLY A 79 10.68 7.98 -8.27
CA GLY A 79 11.18 9.32 -8.56
C GLY A 79 12.16 9.85 -7.51
N LEU A 80 13.09 10.71 -7.97
CA LEU A 80 14.21 11.22 -7.18
C LEU A 80 13.78 11.93 -5.89
N SER A 81 12.70 12.73 -5.95
CA SER A 81 12.16 13.42 -4.76
C SER A 81 11.64 12.46 -3.69
N SER A 82 10.98 11.38 -4.10
CA SER A 82 10.44 10.36 -3.19
C SER A 82 11.56 9.55 -2.54
N GLN A 83 12.57 9.19 -3.32
CA GLN A 83 13.78 8.50 -2.82
C GLN A 83 14.55 9.37 -1.82
N GLN A 84 14.80 10.64 -2.15
CA GLN A 84 15.46 11.59 -1.26
C GLN A 84 14.67 11.80 0.03
N TRP A 85 13.34 11.92 -0.06
CA TRP A 85 12.51 12.07 1.14
C TRP A 85 12.64 10.87 2.06
N CYS A 86 12.59 9.64 1.54
CA CYS A 86 12.76 8.43 2.35
C CYS A 86 14.15 8.35 3.00
N GLN A 87 15.20 8.66 2.23
CA GLN A 87 16.58 8.69 2.73
C GLN A 87 16.76 9.70 3.87
N ASN A 88 16.24 10.92 3.69
CA ASN A 88 16.32 11.98 4.71
C ASN A 88 15.56 11.64 5.99
N ASN A 89 14.55 10.76 5.92
CA ASN A 89 13.74 10.31 7.04
C ASN A 89 14.14 8.90 7.53
N GLN A 90 15.28 8.37 7.08
CA GLN A 90 15.81 7.07 7.49
C GLN A 90 14.84 5.90 7.26
N ILE A 91 13.98 6.00 6.24
CA ILE A 91 13.06 4.94 5.88
C ILE A 91 13.79 3.94 5.01
N ASN A 92 13.92 2.71 5.52
CA ASN A 92 14.41 1.59 4.73
C ASN A 92 13.37 1.22 3.67
N LYS A 93 13.78 1.09 2.41
CA LYS A 93 12.89 0.74 1.30
C LYS A 93 13.29 -0.59 0.70
N PHE A 94 12.30 -1.43 0.50
CA PHE A 94 12.42 -2.61 -0.33
C PHE A 94 12.42 -2.20 -1.81
N THR A 95 13.33 -2.78 -2.57
CA THR A 95 13.30 -2.68 -4.04
C THR A 95 12.47 -3.85 -4.56
N TRP A 96 11.55 -3.69 -5.51
CA TRP A 96 10.88 -4.86 -6.08
C TRP A 96 11.68 -5.48 -7.22
N PRO A 97 11.55 -6.80 -7.47
CA PRO A 97 11.96 -7.37 -8.74
C PRO A 97 11.22 -6.68 -9.90
N PRO A 98 11.87 -6.46 -11.06
CA PRO A 98 11.21 -5.90 -12.23
C PRO A 98 9.96 -6.73 -12.62
N ASN A 99 8.90 -6.04 -13.07
CA ASN A 99 7.65 -6.66 -13.54
C ASN A 99 6.95 -7.59 -12.53
N SER A 100 7.03 -7.29 -11.23
CA SER A 100 6.38 -8.09 -10.18
C SER A 100 5.34 -7.32 -9.34
N PRO A 101 4.38 -6.60 -9.97
CA PRO A 101 3.32 -5.90 -9.23
C PRO A 101 2.45 -6.87 -8.41
N ASP A 102 2.33 -8.12 -8.88
CA ASP A 102 1.57 -9.21 -8.24
C ASP A 102 2.11 -9.63 -6.86
N LEU A 103 3.26 -9.06 -6.44
CA LEU A 103 3.88 -9.35 -5.16
C LEU A 103 3.54 -8.38 -4.04
N ASN A 104 2.79 -7.29 -4.33
CA ASN A 104 2.33 -6.38 -3.28
C ASN A 104 1.01 -6.90 -2.66
N PRO A 105 0.98 -7.37 -1.39
CA PRO A 105 -0.23 -7.92 -0.77
C PRO A 105 -1.42 -6.98 -0.81
N ILE A 106 -1.18 -5.67 -0.73
CA ILE A 106 -2.27 -4.69 -0.70
C ILE A 106 -3.09 -4.68 -1.99
N GLU A 107 -2.55 -5.14 -3.13
CA GLU A 107 -3.31 -5.28 -4.39
C GLU A 107 -4.43 -6.32 -4.28
N ASN A 108 -4.19 -7.42 -3.57
CA ASN A 108 -5.24 -8.40 -3.30
C ASN A 108 -6.32 -7.82 -2.38
N LEU A 109 -5.92 -6.93 -1.46
CA LEU A 109 -6.85 -6.25 -0.58
C LEU A 109 -7.73 -5.29 -1.38
N TRP A 110 -7.14 -4.50 -2.29
CA TRP A 110 -7.88 -3.66 -3.22
C TRP A 110 -8.86 -4.45 -4.08
N PHE A 111 -8.44 -5.60 -4.61
CA PHE A 111 -9.34 -6.48 -5.35
C PHE A 111 -10.54 -6.93 -4.50
N LYS A 112 -10.28 -7.36 -3.26
CA LYS A 112 -11.34 -7.79 -2.33
C LYS A 112 -12.28 -6.64 -1.98
N MET A 113 -11.74 -5.46 -1.70
CA MET A 113 -12.54 -4.27 -1.40
C MET A 113 -13.42 -3.89 -2.57
N ASN A 114 -12.86 -3.85 -3.78
CA ASN A 114 -13.63 -3.55 -5.00
C ASN A 114 -14.74 -4.58 -5.23
N TYR A 115 -14.47 -5.87 -4.98
CA TYR A 115 -15.50 -6.91 -5.04
C TYR A 115 -16.62 -6.65 -4.03
N VAL A 116 -16.31 -6.36 -2.76
CA VAL A 116 -17.33 -6.06 -1.74
C VAL A 116 -18.11 -4.81 -2.11
N PHE A 117 -17.41 -3.75 -2.51
CA PHE A 117 -17.98 -2.47 -2.91
C PHE A 117 -19.00 -2.63 -4.03
N THR A 118 -18.62 -3.29 -5.13
CA THR A 118 -19.47 -3.48 -6.31
C THR A 118 -20.69 -4.36 -6.07
N ASN A 119 -20.65 -5.25 -5.07
CA ASN A 119 -21.77 -6.15 -4.76
C ASN A 119 -22.72 -5.60 -3.70
N LEU A 120 -22.24 -4.77 -2.78
CA LEU A 120 -23.02 -4.34 -1.60
C LEU A 120 -23.39 -2.85 -1.61
N PHE A 121 -22.69 -2.02 -2.38
CA PHE A 121 -22.86 -0.58 -2.36
C PHE A 121 -23.23 -0.05 -3.74
N ASN A 122 -24.00 1.05 -3.77
CA ASN A 122 -24.39 1.74 -4.99
C ASN A 122 -24.46 3.26 -4.76
N PRO A 123 -23.35 3.89 -4.32
CA PRO A 123 -23.35 5.29 -3.92
C PRO A 123 -23.70 6.21 -5.10
N LYS A 124 -24.42 7.28 -4.79
CA LYS A 124 -24.85 8.32 -5.74
C LYS A 124 -24.09 9.63 -5.57
N MET A 125 -23.45 9.79 -4.42
CA MET A 125 -22.69 10.99 -4.07
C MET A 125 -21.27 10.62 -3.61
N MET A 126 -20.35 11.59 -3.67
CA MET A 126 -18.97 11.40 -3.27
C MET A 126 -18.83 11.04 -1.79
N ASP A 127 -19.68 11.61 -0.93
CA ASP A 127 -19.67 11.32 0.51
C ASP A 127 -20.11 9.88 0.80
N GLU A 128 -21.14 9.39 0.11
CA GLU A 128 -21.57 7.99 0.20
C GLU A 128 -20.50 7.02 -0.31
N LEU A 129 -19.77 7.42 -1.36
CA LEU A 129 -18.63 6.65 -1.88
C LEU A 129 -17.50 6.58 -0.85
N SER A 130 -17.16 7.71 -0.23
CA SER A 130 -16.15 7.78 0.83
C SER A 130 -16.52 6.89 2.01
N GLU A 131 -17.75 7.04 2.52
CA GLU A 131 -18.25 6.27 3.66
C GLU A 131 -18.24 4.77 3.38
N ALA A 132 -18.72 4.34 2.21
CA ALA A 132 -18.69 2.94 1.81
C ALA A 132 -17.27 2.36 1.79
N ILE A 133 -16.30 3.10 1.24
CA ILE A 133 -14.91 2.65 1.17
C ILE A 133 -14.30 2.53 2.58
N HIS A 134 -14.56 3.50 3.47
CA HIS A 134 -14.09 3.45 4.85
C HIS A 134 -14.71 2.27 5.62
N ILE A 135 -16.03 2.04 5.49
CA ILE A 135 -16.68 0.88 6.10
C ILE A 135 -16.02 -0.42 5.65
N ILE A 136 -15.74 -0.57 4.36
CA ILE A 136 -15.10 -1.79 3.85
C ILE A 136 -13.69 -1.92 4.41
N TRP A 137 -12.89 -0.85 4.43
CA TRP A 137 -11.55 -0.86 4.99
C TRP A 137 -11.55 -1.26 6.46
N ASP A 138 -12.35 -0.57 7.28
CA ASP A 138 -12.38 -0.76 8.74
C ASP A 138 -12.97 -2.11 9.18
N THR A 139 -13.65 -2.81 8.27
CA THR A 139 -14.24 -4.14 8.53
C THR A 139 -13.36 -5.30 8.04
N ILE A 140 -12.18 -5.03 7.48
CA ILE A 140 -11.23 -6.09 7.11
C ILE A 140 -10.82 -6.87 8.36
N PRO A 141 -11.06 -8.19 8.42
CA PRO A 141 -10.69 -8.97 9.59
C PRO A 141 -9.17 -9.06 9.76
N PHE A 142 -8.70 -8.96 11.01
CA PHE A 142 -7.29 -9.15 11.39
C PHE A 142 -6.70 -10.46 10.82
N ASP A 143 -7.44 -11.57 10.93
CA ASP A 143 -7.01 -12.88 10.43
C ASP A 143 -6.86 -12.89 8.89
N HIS A 144 -7.62 -12.06 8.19
CA HIS A 144 -7.51 -11.92 6.74
C HIS A 144 -6.20 -11.24 6.35
N LEU A 145 -5.80 -10.17 7.05
CA LEU A 145 -4.52 -9.50 6.84
C LEU A 145 -3.35 -10.44 7.14
N GLY A 146 -3.44 -11.20 8.24
CA GLY A 146 -2.43 -12.22 8.57
C GLY A 146 -2.30 -13.30 7.49
N ALA A 147 -3.41 -13.85 7.01
CA ALA A 147 -3.41 -14.86 5.94
C ALA A 147 -2.89 -14.31 4.61
N LEU A 148 -3.22 -13.05 4.29
CA LEU A 148 -2.74 -12.38 3.09
C LEU A 148 -1.21 -12.27 3.08
N LEU A 149 -0.61 -11.86 4.19
CA LEU A 149 0.85 -11.77 4.33
C LEU A 149 1.51 -13.15 4.26
N ALA A 150 0.96 -14.14 4.97
CA ALA A 150 1.48 -15.51 4.91
C ALA A 150 1.47 -16.06 3.47
N SER A 151 0.43 -15.75 2.69
CA SER A 151 0.35 -16.15 1.29
C SER A 151 1.42 -15.48 0.41
N MET A 152 1.87 -14.26 0.75
CA MET A 152 2.94 -13.59 0.01
C MET A 152 4.29 -14.24 0.26
N SER A 153 4.57 -14.67 1.49
CA SER A 153 5.78 -15.45 1.80
C SER A 153 5.87 -16.66 0.88
N ALA A 154 4.77 -17.40 0.74
CA ALA A 154 4.73 -18.56 -0.14
C ALA A 154 4.94 -18.20 -1.61
N ARG A 155 4.25 -17.16 -2.13
CA ARG A 155 4.40 -16.72 -3.54
C ARG A 155 5.80 -16.22 -3.84
N MET A 156 6.42 -15.48 -2.92
CA MET A 156 7.78 -14.99 -3.08
C MET A 156 8.77 -16.15 -3.11
N LEU A 157 8.67 -17.11 -2.18
CA LEU A 157 9.51 -18.31 -2.21
C LEU A 157 9.38 -19.09 -3.54
N MET A 158 8.16 -19.24 -4.05
CA MET A 158 7.92 -19.85 -5.36
C MET A 158 8.53 -19.05 -6.53
N PHE A 159 8.49 -17.71 -6.47
CA PHE A 159 9.09 -16.84 -7.47
C PHE A 159 10.61 -16.96 -7.47
N LEU A 160 11.23 -16.99 -6.28
CA LEU A 160 12.67 -17.11 -6.09
C LEU A 160 13.19 -18.48 -6.56
N ASP A 161 12.48 -19.57 -6.27
CA ASP A 161 12.81 -20.91 -6.73
C ASP A 161 12.83 -21.01 -8.27
N LYS A 162 11.87 -20.36 -8.93
CA LYS A 162 11.75 -20.40 -10.41
C LYS A 162 12.78 -19.54 -11.15
N ASN A 163 13.15 -18.39 -10.58
CA ASN A 163 13.91 -17.36 -11.31
C ASN A 163 15.35 -17.16 -10.81
N GLY A 164 15.73 -17.78 -9.68
CA GLY A 164 16.97 -17.49 -8.99
C GLY A 164 16.90 -16.15 -8.25
N ALA A 165 17.36 -16.12 -7.01
CA ALA A 165 17.20 -14.97 -6.11
C ALA A 165 18.51 -14.23 -5.85
N PRO A 166 18.61 -12.92 -6.13
CA PRO A 166 19.54 -12.05 -5.43
C PRO A 166 19.41 -12.18 -3.90
N THR A 167 20.52 -12.11 -3.18
CA THR A 167 20.63 -12.42 -1.75
C THR A 167 19.62 -11.66 -0.88
N GLN A 168 19.31 -10.41 -1.25
CA GLN A 168 18.38 -9.53 -0.52
C GLN A 168 16.92 -10.02 -0.47
N TRP A 169 16.54 -11.01 -1.27
CA TRP A 169 15.18 -11.55 -1.29
C TRP A 169 15.02 -12.84 -0.49
N GLN A 170 16.13 -13.54 -0.22
CA GLN A 170 16.12 -14.87 0.40
C GLN A 170 15.78 -14.82 1.89
N GLU A 171 15.90 -13.64 2.51
CA GLU A 171 15.66 -13.42 3.94
C GLU A 171 14.31 -12.74 4.24
N LEU A 172 13.42 -12.63 3.24
CA LEU A 172 12.11 -11.99 3.43
C LEU A 172 11.15 -12.90 4.20
N TYR A 173 11.07 -12.68 5.50
CA TYR A 173 10.00 -13.19 6.35
C TYR A 173 8.90 -12.15 6.44
N PHE A 174 7.79 -12.32 5.71
CA PHE A 174 6.74 -11.31 5.77
C PHE A 174 6.05 -11.31 7.14
N ASN A 175 6.19 -10.21 7.88
CA ASN A 175 5.73 -10.05 9.25
C ASN A 175 5.51 -8.55 9.59
N ILE A 176 5.44 -8.19 10.87
CA ILE A 176 5.25 -6.80 11.32
C ILE A 176 6.44 -5.86 10.99
N THR A 177 7.51 -6.34 10.37
CA THR A 177 8.64 -5.49 9.94
C THR A 177 8.38 -4.82 8.60
N GLN A 178 7.34 -5.18 7.85
CA GLN A 178 7.09 -4.57 6.54
C GLN A 178 5.80 -3.77 6.48
N VAL A 179 5.90 -2.60 5.85
CA VAL A 179 4.80 -1.67 5.64
C VAL A 179 4.49 -1.65 4.15
N PHE A 180 3.34 -2.21 3.77
CA PHE A 180 2.90 -2.28 2.38
C PHE A 180 1.96 -1.13 2.07
N ILE A 181 2.24 -0.42 0.98
CA ILE A 181 1.43 0.72 0.54
C ILE A 181 1.16 0.66 -0.97
N SER A 182 0.02 1.20 -1.39
CA SER A 182 -0.36 1.38 -2.79
C SER A 182 -1.51 2.40 -2.91
N PHE A 183 -1.82 2.81 -4.15
CA PHE A 183 -2.80 3.85 -4.51
C PHE A 183 -3.94 3.33 -5.39
#